data_AF-A0A5C9C8A6-F1
#
_entry.id   AF-A0A5C9C8A6-F1
#
_cell.length_a   1.000
_cell.length_b   1.000
_cell.length_c   1.000
_cell.angle_alpha   90.00
_cell.angle_beta   90.00
_cell.angle_gamma   90.00
#
_symmetry.space_group_name_H-M   'P 1'
#
loop_
_entity.id
_entity.type
_entity.pdbx_description
1 polymer ?
#
loop_
_entity_poly.entity_id
_entity_poly.type
_entity_poly.pdbx_seq_one_letter_code
_entity_poly.pdbx_strand_id
1 'polypeptide(L)'
;ATFWIAAADERVKVCVPVSGMSDLQSYVTDKVCNGHCDCMFLYNNYRWEWTTIAALIAPRPMLFENSGYDTIFPMPGNERIRARLAKLYNWYEKKPGDLFDIGVTPGGHSDNVELRLMAYRWISKHLKGDNSETAEPPLPPFPGKELRVFPEDSDLPKDNLNDKIDESFVTLAKPTTPKTKDEYRNWSQRLRGELFDRVFRDWPDQVLAAEVREESPDGRVILRTDTEISVLAARLQQGAVQEKPKRLWLVVLNADEPEGKLPAWTKDVIPAGQPVTVLSPRGSGEFSAWTRKNPPNYVERAHALLGRTVDAGRVWDIQSTARWLHEAEGNELSVGVVGKGQAGVLGAYAALFEVCIAETILVDPPSTHRDGPHFLGVMKVLDVPDALGLLAPRHITLVNAKDAAFDRALQDYKAAGYEGRIDRK
;
A
#
# COMPACT_ATOMS: atom_id res chain seq x y z
N ALA A 1 2.26 21.52 -0.37
CA ALA A 1 0.84 21.92 -0.23
C ALA A 1 0.26 22.59 -1.47
N THR A 2 0.99 23.54 -2.09
CA THR A 2 0.50 24.38 -3.21
C THR A 2 -0.20 23.62 -4.32
N PHE A 3 0.41 22.54 -4.84
CA PHE A 3 -0.19 21.74 -5.90
C PHE A 3 -1.52 21.09 -5.49
N TRP A 4 -1.58 20.52 -4.29
CA TRP A 4 -2.79 19.86 -3.78
C TRP A 4 -3.96 20.82 -3.69
N ILE A 5 -3.72 21.99 -3.07
CA ILE A 5 -4.78 22.99 -2.86
C ILE A 5 -5.19 23.60 -4.20
N ALA A 6 -4.24 23.96 -5.05
CA ALA A 6 -4.55 24.52 -6.36
C ALA A 6 -5.33 23.52 -7.22
N ALA A 7 -4.94 22.25 -7.24
CA ALA A 7 -5.65 21.21 -7.99
C ALA A 7 -7.07 20.95 -7.45
N ALA A 8 -7.26 20.96 -6.12
CA ALA A 8 -8.54 20.65 -5.49
C ALA A 8 -9.52 21.83 -5.43
N ASP A 9 -9.03 23.08 -5.49
CA ASP A 9 -9.83 24.28 -5.27
C ASP A 9 -9.66 25.31 -6.41
N GLU A 10 -10.72 25.47 -7.20
CA GLU A 10 -10.78 26.40 -8.33
C GLU A 10 -10.75 27.89 -7.92
N ARG A 11 -10.92 28.19 -6.62
CA ARG A 11 -10.79 29.56 -6.09
C ARG A 11 -9.34 30.04 -6.15
N VAL A 12 -8.36 29.14 -6.11
CA VAL A 12 -6.94 29.47 -6.32
C VAL A 12 -6.77 29.91 -7.77
N LYS A 13 -6.42 31.19 -8.01
CA LYS A 13 -6.31 31.76 -9.37
C LYS A 13 -4.89 31.75 -9.94
N VAL A 14 -3.88 31.67 -9.09
CA VAL A 14 -2.45 31.56 -9.45
C VAL A 14 -1.78 30.68 -8.41
N CYS A 15 -0.79 29.88 -8.81
CA CYS A 15 0.00 29.12 -7.85
C CYS A 15 1.50 29.14 -8.20
N VAL A 16 2.33 29.08 -7.16
CA VAL A 16 3.80 29.03 -7.28
C VAL A 16 4.34 27.90 -6.40
N PRO A 17 4.30 26.65 -6.86
CA PRO A 17 4.93 25.55 -6.15
C PRO A 17 6.46 25.63 -6.24
N VAL A 18 7.13 25.83 -5.10
CA VAL A 18 8.60 25.89 -4.98
C VAL A 18 9.11 24.56 -4.42
N SER A 19 10.07 23.92 -5.10
CA SER A 19 10.57 22.58 -4.77
C SER A 19 9.39 21.66 -4.42
N GLY A 20 8.36 21.68 -5.26
CA GLY A 20 7.00 21.32 -4.84
C GLY A 20 6.64 19.85 -5.07
N MET A 21 7.16 19.24 -6.13
CA MET A 21 6.97 17.82 -6.43
C MET A 21 8.06 17.28 -7.37
N SER A 22 8.19 15.96 -7.42
CA SER A 22 8.91 15.23 -8.46
C SER A 22 7.95 14.24 -9.13
N ASP A 23 8.38 13.55 -10.17
CA ASP A 23 7.57 12.49 -10.77
C ASP A 23 7.82 11.13 -10.11
N LEU A 24 6.97 10.14 -10.42
CA LEU A 24 7.08 8.80 -9.83
C LEU A 24 8.43 8.13 -10.12
N GLN A 25 9.01 8.39 -11.30
CA GLN A 25 10.32 7.84 -11.65
C GLN A 25 11.40 8.34 -10.69
N SER A 26 11.44 9.64 -10.39
CA SER A 26 12.43 10.15 -9.43
C SER A 26 12.12 9.77 -7.99
N TYR A 27 10.85 9.76 -7.57
CA TYR A 27 10.52 9.32 -6.21
C TYR A 27 10.88 7.86 -5.95
N VAL A 28 10.61 6.98 -6.91
CA VAL A 28 10.83 5.55 -6.76
C VAL A 28 12.23 5.17 -7.25
N THR A 29 12.51 5.23 -8.55
CA THR A 29 13.77 4.72 -9.13
C THR A 29 15.00 5.41 -8.55
N ASP A 30 14.98 6.74 -8.43
CA ASP A 30 16.09 7.52 -7.87
C ASP A 30 16.06 7.55 -6.33
N LYS A 31 15.10 6.86 -5.71
CA LYS A 31 14.85 6.76 -4.27
C LYS A 31 14.67 8.11 -3.58
N VAL A 32 14.25 9.15 -4.29
CA VAL A 32 14.10 10.50 -3.72
C VAL A 32 13.03 10.54 -2.63
N CYS A 33 12.06 9.61 -2.61
CA CYS A 33 11.07 9.55 -1.54
C CYS A 33 11.70 9.44 -0.14
N ASN A 34 12.91 8.88 -0.05
CA ASN A 34 13.70 8.80 1.18
C ASN A 34 14.11 10.14 1.78
N GLY A 35 14.14 11.21 0.99
CA GLY A 35 14.41 12.57 1.45
C GLY A 35 13.19 13.34 1.95
N HIS A 36 12.00 12.75 1.91
CA HIS A 36 10.71 13.43 2.20
C HIS A 36 9.98 12.84 3.40
N CYS A 37 9.19 13.68 4.10
CA CYS A 37 8.14 13.20 5.00
C CYS A 37 7.07 12.42 4.23
N ASP A 38 6.35 11.51 4.89
CA ASP A 38 5.19 10.85 4.27
C ASP A 38 4.04 11.84 3.99
N CYS A 39 4.05 12.98 4.69
CA CYS A 39 3.12 14.08 4.49
C CYS A 39 3.15 14.72 3.09
N MET A 40 4.22 14.48 2.33
CA MET A 40 4.33 14.91 0.93
C MET A 40 3.53 14.02 -0.02
N PHE A 41 3.27 12.77 0.36
CA PHE A 41 2.79 11.73 -0.54
C PHE A 41 1.29 11.47 -0.41
N LEU A 42 0.68 11.14 -1.55
CA LEU A 42 -0.67 10.60 -1.60
C LEU A 42 -0.61 9.06 -1.61
N TYR A 43 -1.60 8.39 -1.02
CA TYR A 43 -1.80 6.95 -1.20
C TYR A 43 -2.33 6.69 -2.62
N ASN A 44 -1.46 6.25 -3.53
CA ASN A 44 -1.73 6.28 -4.97
C ASN A 44 -2.60 5.13 -5.47
N ASN A 45 -3.76 4.89 -4.85
CA ASN A 45 -4.69 3.81 -5.18
C ASN A 45 -5.08 3.80 -6.67
N TYR A 46 -5.10 4.97 -7.30
CA TYR A 46 -5.47 5.14 -8.71
C TYR A 46 -4.28 5.16 -9.67
N ARG A 47 -3.05 4.97 -9.16
CA ARG A 47 -1.82 4.85 -9.94
C ARG A 47 -1.60 6.04 -10.88
N TRP A 48 -1.96 7.23 -10.41
CA TRP A 48 -1.74 8.45 -11.18
C TRP A 48 -0.26 8.69 -11.33
N GLU A 49 0.16 9.01 -12.54
CA GLU A 49 1.42 9.71 -12.73
C GLU A 49 1.27 11.08 -12.06
N TRP A 50 2.23 11.45 -11.21
CA TRP A 50 2.11 12.60 -10.30
C TRP A 50 1.93 13.95 -11.00
N THR A 51 2.48 14.12 -12.21
CA THR A 51 2.25 15.33 -13.02
C THR A 51 0.77 15.52 -13.36
N THR A 52 -0.06 14.46 -13.31
CA THR A 52 -1.52 14.55 -13.45
C THR A 52 -2.14 15.51 -12.44
N ILE A 53 -1.62 15.55 -11.20
CA ILE A 53 -2.14 16.45 -10.16
C ILE A 53 -1.89 17.91 -10.55
N ALA A 54 -0.67 18.22 -11.00
CA ALA A 54 -0.33 19.55 -11.50
C ALA A 54 -1.13 19.91 -12.77
N ALA A 55 -1.46 18.93 -13.61
CA ALA A 55 -2.26 19.13 -14.81
C ALA A 55 -3.69 19.60 -14.50
N LEU A 56 -4.28 19.22 -13.37
CA LEU A 56 -5.62 19.67 -12.94
C LEU A 56 -5.69 21.18 -12.65
N ILE A 57 -4.54 21.86 -12.58
CA ILE A 57 -4.48 23.32 -12.38
C ILE A 57 -4.74 24.05 -13.70
N ALA A 58 -4.38 23.44 -14.84
CA ALA A 58 -4.54 24.07 -16.15
C ALA A 58 -6.02 24.43 -16.42
N PRO A 59 -6.30 25.59 -17.03
CA PRO A 59 -5.35 26.56 -17.60
C PRO A 59 -4.90 27.65 -16.62
N ARG A 60 -5.05 27.50 -15.30
CA ARG A 60 -4.73 28.59 -14.36
C ARG A 60 -3.21 28.84 -14.29
N PRO A 61 -2.77 30.11 -14.15
CA PRO A 61 -1.37 30.47 -14.03
C PRO A 61 -0.59 29.68 -12.97
N MET A 62 0.50 29.06 -13.38
CA MET A 62 1.39 28.26 -12.52
C MET A 62 2.86 28.51 -12.83
N LEU A 63 3.63 28.97 -11.85
CA LEU A 63 5.08 29.05 -11.94
C LEU A 63 5.70 27.96 -11.07
N PHE A 64 6.34 26.97 -11.69
CA PHE A 64 6.99 25.91 -10.94
C PHE A 64 8.45 26.30 -10.67
N GLU A 65 8.84 26.36 -9.41
CA GLU A 65 10.15 26.87 -9.01
C GLU A 65 11.02 25.78 -8.39
N ASN A 66 12.32 25.80 -8.66
CA ASN A 66 13.26 24.85 -8.08
C ASN A 66 14.68 25.41 -8.00
N SER A 67 15.52 24.80 -7.16
CA SER A 67 16.96 25.05 -7.16
C SER A 67 17.71 24.03 -8.02
N GLY A 68 18.69 24.48 -8.80
CA GLY A 68 19.34 23.68 -9.84
C GLY A 68 20.15 22.47 -9.36
N TYR A 69 20.60 22.48 -8.10
CA TYR A 69 21.34 21.37 -7.44
C TYR A 69 20.56 20.78 -6.26
N ASP A 70 19.23 20.93 -6.24
CA ASP A 70 18.38 20.31 -5.24
C ASP A 70 18.43 18.78 -5.34
N THR A 71 18.96 18.12 -4.30
CA THR A 71 19.08 16.66 -4.26
C THR A 71 17.78 15.96 -3.84
N ILE A 72 16.81 16.71 -3.32
CA ILE A 72 15.50 16.22 -2.87
C ILE A 72 14.42 16.48 -3.94
N PHE A 73 14.67 17.40 -4.87
CA PHE A 73 13.90 17.63 -6.09
C PHE A 73 14.82 17.76 -7.31
N PRO A 74 15.38 16.64 -7.80
CA PRO A 74 16.40 16.69 -8.84
C PRO A 74 15.86 17.23 -10.17
N MET A 75 16.69 18.00 -10.88
CA MET A 75 16.32 18.63 -12.15
C MET A 75 15.79 17.66 -13.22
N PRO A 76 16.30 16.42 -13.39
CA PRO A 76 15.71 15.48 -14.32
C PRO A 76 14.21 15.21 -14.11
N GLY A 77 13.74 15.13 -12.86
CA GLY A 77 12.31 15.00 -12.55
C GLY A 77 11.53 16.27 -12.89
N ASN A 78 12.10 17.43 -12.56
CA ASN A 78 11.53 18.75 -12.88
C ASN A 78 11.38 18.95 -14.39
N GLU A 79 12.39 18.58 -15.19
CA GLU A 79 12.35 18.71 -16.66
C GLU A 79 11.30 17.79 -17.30
N ARG A 80 11.08 16.58 -16.74
CA ARG A 80 9.98 15.70 -17.21
C ARG A 80 8.61 16.31 -16.90
N ILE A 81 8.44 16.88 -15.71
CA ILE A 81 7.22 17.63 -15.33
C ILE A 81 7.02 18.83 -16.27
N ARG A 82 8.08 19.61 -16.51
CA ARG A 82 8.10 20.75 -17.44
C ARG A 82 7.57 20.35 -18.80
N ALA A 83 8.16 19.32 -19.39
CA ALA A 83 7.85 18.90 -20.74
C ALA A 83 6.39 18.47 -20.88
N ARG A 84 5.85 17.74 -19.88
CA ARG A 84 4.45 17.32 -19.85
C ARG A 84 3.49 18.50 -19.70
N LEU A 85 3.75 19.40 -18.76
CA LEU A 85 2.88 20.55 -18.51
C LEU A 85 2.94 21.58 -19.63
N ALA A 86 4.12 21.90 -20.17
CA ALA A 86 4.25 22.81 -21.31
C ALA A 86 3.43 22.33 -22.52
N LYS A 87 3.43 21.01 -22.79
CA LYS A 87 2.59 20.41 -23.83
C LYS A 87 1.09 20.61 -23.56
N LEU A 88 0.64 20.44 -22.32
CA LEU A 88 -0.75 20.62 -21.92
C LEU A 88 -1.18 22.10 -22.00
N TYR A 89 -0.39 23.02 -21.46
CA TYR A 89 -0.71 24.45 -21.46
C TYR A 89 -0.75 25.04 -22.87
N ASN A 90 0.01 24.46 -23.82
CA ASN A 90 -0.06 24.83 -25.23
C ASN A 90 -1.41 24.50 -25.90
N TRP A 91 -2.29 23.72 -25.26
CA TRP A 91 -3.68 23.54 -25.72
C TRP A 91 -4.57 24.73 -25.37
N TYR A 92 -4.20 25.51 -24.36
CA TYR A 92 -5.02 26.60 -23.81
C TYR A 92 -4.50 27.98 -24.19
N GLU A 93 -3.19 28.14 -24.36
CA GLU A 93 -2.55 29.43 -24.67
C GLU A 93 -1.49 29.27 -25.76
N LYS A 94 -1.46 30.22 -26.70
CA LYS A 94 -0.51 30.24 -27.82
C LYS A 94 0.92 30.47 -27.35
N LYS A 95 1.07 31.19 -26.23
CA LYS A 95 2.32 31.41 -25.52
C LYS A 95 2.22 30.73 -24.16
N PRO A 96 2.47 29.41 -24.05
CA PRO A 96 2.28 28.69 -22.79
C PRO A 96 3.04 29.33 -21.61
N GLY A 97 4.19 29.99 -21.85
CA GLY A 97 4.92 30.78 -20.85
C GLY A 97 4.12 31.92 -20.18
N ASP A 98 3.00 32.33 -20.75
CA ASP A 98 2.09 33.29 -20.12
C ASP A 98 1.21 32.66 -19.04
N LEU A 99 1.04 31.34 -19.02
CA LEU A 99 0.24 30.62 -18.01
C LEU A 99 1.03 29.53 -17.26
N PHE A 100 2.12 29.04 -17.83
CA PHE A 100 2.98 28.05 -17.20
C PHE A 100 4.44 28.29 -17.58
N ASP A 101 5.27 28.51 -16.56
CA ASP A 101 6.72 28.60 -16.73
C ASP A 101 7.45 27.93 -15.56
N ILE A 102 8.77 27.81 -15.69
CA ILE A 102 9.65 27.29 -14.64
C ILE A 102 10.73 28.30 -14.28
N GLY A 103 10.81 28.63 -12.99
CA GLY A 103 11.89 29.42 -12.40
C GLY A 103 12.95 28.51 -11.79
N VAL A 104 14.21 28.65 -12.20
CA VAL A 104 15.32 27.89 -11.61
C VAL A 104 16.42 28.82 -11.15
N THR A 105 16.88 28.63 -9.92
CA THR A 105 18.01 29.38 -9.35
C THR A 105 19.18 28.46 -9.02
N PRO A 106 20.44 28.94 -9.06
CA PRO A 106 21.58 28.13 -8.63
C PRO A 106 21.52 27.84 -7.12
N GLY A 107 21.75 26.60 -6.71
CA GLY A 107 21.84 26.23 -5.30
C GLY A 107 21.30 24.84 -4.98
N GLY A 108 21.46 24.44 -3.72
CA GLY A 108 20.85 23.22 -3.18
C GLY A 108 19.39 23.43 -2.76
N HIS A 109 18.87 22.56 -1.90
CA HIS A 109 17.50 22.66 -1.36
C HIS A 109 17.36 23.87 -0.40
N SER A 110 17.17 25.07 -0.96
CA SER A 110 17.01 26.32 -0.19
C SER A 110 16.10 27.31 -0.90
N ASP A 111 15.26 28.00 -0.12
CA ASP A 111 14.43 29.11 -0.59
C ASP A 111 15.22 30.43 -0.60
N ASN A 112 15.84 30.74 -1.74
CA ASN A 112 16.62 31.95 -1.92
C ASN A 112 15.75 33.14 -2.37
N VAL A 113 16.29 34.34 -2.25
CA VAL A 113 15.55 35.58 -2.57
C VAL A 113 15.13 35.61 -4.03
N GLU A 114 15.95 35.07 -4.94
CA GLU A 114 15.66 35.04 -6.37
C GLU A 114 14.39 34.22 -6.67
N LEU A 115 14.19 33.06 -6.01
CA LEU A 115 12.94 32.29 -6.10
C LEU A 115 11.76 33.15 -5.63
N ARG A 116 11.85 33.76 -4.44
CA ARG A 116 10.77 34.60 -3.91
C ARG A 116 10.41 35.78 -4.80
N LEU A 117 11.40 36.44 -5.40
CA LEU A 117 11.15 37.56 -6.31
C LEU A 117 10.46 37.10 -7.61
N MET A 118 10.81 35.93 -8.15
CA MET A 118 10.08 35.33 -9.27
C MET A 118 8.62 35.05 -8.90
N ALA A 119 8.38 34.47 -7.72
CA ALA A 119 7.05 34.20 -7.20
C ALA A 119 6.21 35.47 -7.04
N TYR A 120 6.75 36.52 -6.40
CA TYR A 120 6.05 37.79 -6.18
C TYR A 120 5.65 38.45 -7.50
N ARG A 121 6.56 38.45 -8.47
CA ARG A 121 6.32 39.03 -9.80
C ARG A 121 5.25 38.23 -10.56
N TRP A 122 5.33 36.90 -10.54
CA TRP A 122 4.33 36.04 -11.19
C TRP A 122 2.93 36.25 -10.62
N ILE A 123 2.82 36.26 -9.28
CA ILE A 123 1.55 36.50 -8.59
C ILE A 123 1.01 37.89 -8.91
N SER A 124 1.86 38.93 -8.92
CA SER A 124 1.45 40.30 -9.24
C SER A 124 0.99 40.44 -10.70
N LYS A 125 1.69 39.80 -11.65
CA LYS A 125 1.30 39.78 -13.07
C LYS A 125 -0.11 39.24 -13.22
N HIS A 126 -0.41 38.12 -12.57
CA HIS A 126 -1.68 37.40 -12.76
C HIS A 126 -2.84 37.90 -11.91
N LEU A 127 -2.60 38.46 -10.73
CA LEU A 127 -3.67 38.98 -9.86
C LEU A 127 -3.93 40.47 -10.01
N LYS A 128 -2.90 41.25 -10.38
CA LYS A 128 -2.96 42.72 -10.44
C LYS A 128 -2.74 43.27 -11.85
N GLY A 129 -2.31 42.45 -12.81
CA GLY A 129 -1.92 42.92 -14.13
C GLY A 129 -0.59 43.69 -14.12
N ASP A 130 0.21 43.56 -13.06
CA ASP A 130 1.46 44.30 -12.86
C ASP A 130 2.66 43.36 -12.94
N ASN A 131 3.53 43.58 -13.93
CA ASN A 131 4.72 42.77 -14.18
C ASN A 131 6.03 43.55 -13.92
N SER A 132 5.97 44.62 -13.11
CA SER A 132 7.15 45.38 -12.71
C SER A 132 8.14 44.52 -11.93
N GLU A 133 9.37 45.01 -11.80
CA GLU A 133 10.34 44.41 -10.90
C GLU A 133 9.85 44.47 -9.45
N THR A 134 10.16 43.43 -8.69
CA THR A 134 9.85 43.30 -7.27
C THR A 134 11.14 43.27 -6.47
N ALA A 135 11.12 43.82 -5.26
CA ALA A 135 12.25 43.77 -4.33
C ALA A 135 11.77 43.31 -2.95
N GLU A 136 12.64 42.58 -2.26
CA GLU A 136 12.45 42.16 -0.87
C GLU A 136 13.52 42.85 -0.03
N PRO A 137 13.16 43.61 1.02
CA PRO A 137 14.15 44.17 1.92
C PRO A 137 14.86 43.03 2.68
N PRO A 138 16.12 43.20 3.11
CA PRO A 138 16.78 42.23 3.97
C PRO A 138 15.94 41.98 5.24
N LEU A 139 15.51 40.74 5.44
CA LEU A 139 14.77 40.34 6.63
C LEU A 139 15.75 39.78 7.67
N PRO A 140 15.75 40.29 8.92
CA PRO A 140 16.59 39.73 9.97
C PRO A 140 16.11 38.31 10.32
N PRO A 141 17.02 37.39 10.67
CA PRO A 141 16.62 36.07 11.13
C PRO A 141 15.90 36.19 12.49
N PHE A 142 14.79 35.48 12.65
CA PHE A 142 14.15 35.28 13.94
C PHE A 142 14.73 34.05 14.64
N PRO A 143 14.99 34.10 15.96
CA PRO A 143 15.31 32.91 16.74
C PRO A 143 14.21 31.85 16.57
N GLY A 144 14.58 30.58 16.39
CA GLY A 144 13.61 29.50 16.15
C GLY A 144 12.54 29.36 17.24
N LYS A 145 12.85 29.74 18.49
CA LYS A 145 11.87 29.75 19.59
C LYS A 145 10.74 30.77 19.35
N GLU A 146 11.04 31.90 18.72
CA GLU A 146 10.05 32.94 18.38
C GLU A 146 9.16 32.54 17.20
N LEU A 147 9.57 31.54 16.40
CA LEU A 147 8.78 31.00 15.29
C LEU A 147 7.72 29.98 15.75
N ARG A 148 7.73 29.57 17.03
CA ARG A 148 6.76 28.62 17.55
C ARG A 148 5.39 29.28 17.69
N VAL A 149 4.36 28.64 17.11
CA VAL A 149 2.95 29.05 17.33
C VAL A 149 2.55 28.83 18.79
N PHE A 150 2.98 27.71 19.38
CA PHE A 150 2.81 27.39 20.80
C PHE A 150 4.17 27.48 21.51
N PRO A 151 4.38 28.46 22.41
CA PRO A 151 5.68 28.73 23.02
C PRO A 151 6.34 27.49 23.64
N GLU A 152 5.55 26.67 24.34
CA GLU A 152 5.98 25.41 24.95
C GLU A 152 5.05 24.26 24.54
N ASP A 153 5.52 23.01 24.62
CA ASP A 153 4.68 21.83 24.27
C ASP A 153 3.49 21.66 25.23
N SER A 154 3.60 22.19 26.45
CA SER A 154 2.49 22.23 27.41
C SER A 154 1.33 23.13 26.98
N ASP A 155 1.57 24.03 26.02
CA ASP A 155 0.58 24.96 25.49
C ASP A 155 -0.23 24.34 24.34
N LEU A 156 0.13 23.13 23.88
CA LEU A 156 -0.63 22.41 22.86
C LEU A 156 -2.05 22.13 23.38
N PRO A 157 -3.11 22.39 22.57
CA PRO A 157 -4.47 22.08 22.95
C PRO A 157 -4.62 20.60 23.30
N LYS A 158 -5.19 20.31 24.48
CA LYS A 158 -5.41 18.92 24.95
C LYS A 158 -6.44 18.17 24.09
N ASP A 159 -7.28 18.92 23.39
CA ASP A 159 -8.30 18.46 22.47
C ASP A 159 -7.88 18.67 21.00
N ASN A 160 -6.57 18.73 20.72
CA ASN A 160 -6.11 18.89 19.35
C ASN A 160 -6.68 17.76 18.46
N LEU A 161 -7.22 18.16 17.31
CA LEU A 161 -7.74 17.23 16.32
C LEU A 161 -6.65 16.79 15.33
N ASN A 162 -5.57 17.57 15.23
CA ASN A 162 -4.51 17.36 14.23
C ASN A 162 -3.81 16.00 14.39
N ASP A 163 -3.68 15.50 15.63
CA ASP A 163 -3.04 14.21 15.91
C ASP A 163 -3.86 13.00 15.42
N LYS A 164 -5.15 13.19 15.12
CA LYS A 164 -6.08 12.15 14.65
C LYS A 164 -6.93 12.60 13.47
N ILE A 165 -6.47 13.62 12.74
CA ILE A 165 -7.29 14.29 11.75
C ILE A 165 -7.67 13.35 10.60
N ASP A 166 -6.77 12.42 10.27
CA ASP A 166 -6.97 11.34 9.32
C ASP A 166 -8.14 10.42 9.71
N GLU A 167 -8.39 10.18 11.00
CA GLU A 167 -9.50 9.36 11.48
C GLU A 167 -10.87 10.03 11.30
N SER A 168 -10.89 11.36 11.20
CA SER A 168 -12.13 12.14 11.03
C SER A 168 -12.39 12.52 9.57
N PHE A 169 -11.35 12.79 8.78
CA PHE A 169 -11.46 13.13 7.37
C PHE A 169 -11.73 11.91 6.48
N VAL A 170 -11.29 10.72 6.91
CA VAL A 170 -11.48 9.49 6.16
C VAL A 170 -12.66 8.70 6.73
N THR A 171 -13.76 8.66 5.98
CA THR A 171 -14.89 7.80 6.35
C THR A 171 -14.52 6.32 6.21
N LEU A 172 -14.48 5.61 7.34
CA LEU A 172 -14.29 4.17 7.38
C LEU A 172 -15.58 3.44 7.01
N ALA A 173 -15.44 2.30 6.33
CA ALA A 173 -16.58 1.45 6.00
C ALA A 173 -17.18 0.84 7.26
N LYS A 174 -18.50 0.71 7.25
CA LYS A 174 -19.27 -0.04 8.26
C LYS A 174 -20.26 -0.94 7.54
N PRO A 175 -19.81 -2.03 6.88
CA PRO A 175 -20.74 -2.91 6.19
C PRO A 175 -21.80 -3.42 7.17
N THR A 176 -23.04 -3.61 6.73
CA THR A 176 -24.08 -4.17 7.59
C THR A 176 -23.97 -5.70 7.57
N THR A 177 -23.98 -6.33 8.75
CA THR A 177 -23.96 -7.78 8.87
C THR A 177 -25.23 -8.39 8.24
N PRO A 178 -25.11 -9.28 7.24
CA PRO A 178 -26.24 -9.97 6.65
C PRO A 178 -26.89 -10.92 7.66
N LYS A 179 -28.21 -11.13 7.54
CA LYS A 179 -29.00 -12.03 8.40
C LYS A 179 -29.59 -13.22 7.64
N THR A 180 -29.70 -13.10 6.31
CA THR A 180 -30.27 -14.12 5.43
C THR A 180 -29.30 -14.48 4.32
N LYS A 181 -29.54 -15.61 3.64
CA LYS A 181 -28.71 -16.05 2.51
C LYS A 181 -28.71 -15.05 1.35
N ASP A 182 -29.85 -14.42 1.08
CA ASP A 182 -29.95 -13.43 0.01
C ASP A 182 -29.25 -12.12 0.38
N GLU A 183 -29.36 -11.68 1.65
CA GLU A 183 -28.57 -10.55 2.16
C GLU A 183 -27.07 -10.83 2.08
N TYR A 184 -26.63 -12.05 2.47
CA TYR A 184 -25.23 -12.45 2.36
C TYR A 184 -24.74 -12.42 0.91
N ARG A 185 -25.54 -12.94 -0.04
CA ARG A 185 -25.18 -12.94 -1.47
C ARG A 185 -24.92 -11.52 -1.97
N ASN A 186 -25.83 -10.59 -1.69
CA ASN A 186 -25.72 -9.19 -2.10
C ASN A 186 -24.56 -8.48 -1.39
N TRP A 187 -24.39 -8.72 -0.09
CA TRP A 187 -23.30 -8.19 0.71
C TRP A 187 -21.93 -8.66 0.19
N SER A 188 -21.80 -9.96 -0.07
CA SER A 188 -20.56 -10.58 -0.56
C SER A 188 -20.21 -10.12 -1.97
N GLN A 189 -21.19 -10.08 -2.88
CA GLN A 189 -20.99 -9.58 -4.24
C GLN A 189 -20.51 -8.12 -4.24
N ARG A 190 -21.16 -7.26 -3.45
CA ARG A 190 -20.79 -5.84 -3.36
C ARG A 190 -19.39 -5.65 -2.78
N LEU A 191 -19.08 -6.26 -1.63
CA LEU A 191 -17.78 -6.08 -0.99
C LEU A 191 -16.63 -6.68 -1.81
N ARG A 192 -16.81 -7.83 -2.46
CA ARG A 192 -15.79 -8.37 -3.39
C ARG A 192 -15.56 -7.44 -4.58
N GLY A 193 -16.64 -6.91 -5.17
CA GLY A 193 -16.53 -5.93 -6.25
C GLY A 193 -15.76 -4.68 -5.80
N GLU A 194 -16.12 -4.11 -4.65
CA GLU A 194 -15.42 -2.94 -4.09
C GLU A 194 -13.94 -3.24 -3.75
N LEU A 195 -13.62 -4.43 -3.21
CA LEU A 195 -12.25 -4.85 -2.95
C LEU A 195 -11.43 -4.88 -4.26
N PHE A 196 -11.94 -5.52 -5.30
CA PHE A 196 -11.21 -5.65 -6.57
C PHE A 196 -11.09 -4.31 -7.30
N ASP A 197 -12.14 -3.50 -7.31
CA ASP A 197 -12.15 -2.21 -8.01
C ASP A 197 -11.27 -1.14 -7.32
N ARG A 198 -11.16 -1.19 -5.98
CA ARG A 198 -10.57 -0.09 -5.19
C ARG A 198 -9.28 -0.46 -4.45
N VAL A 199 -9.11 -1.71 -4.05
CA VAL A 199 -7.98 -2.18 -3.22
C VAL A 199 -6.99 -2.98 -4.06
N PHE A 200 -7.50 -3.92 -4.86
CA PHE A 200 -6.71 -4.80 -5.73
C PHE A 200 -6.84 -4.40 -7.21
N ARG A 201 -6.91 -3.10 -7.49
CA ARG A 201 -7.13 -2.55 -8.85
C ARG A 201 -6.08 -2.98 -9.88
N ASP A 202 -4.85 -3.22 -9.43
CA ASP A 202 -3.73 -3.63 -10.26
C ASP A 202 -3.45 -5.13 -10.19
N TRP A 203 -4.43 -5.91 -9.75
CA TRP A 203 -4.36 -7.36 -9.78
C TRP A 203 -4.55 -7.86 -11.21
N PRO A 204 -3.78 -8.86 -11.66
CA PRO A 204 -3.95 -9.43 -12.98
C PRO A 204 -5.25 -10.24 -13.05
N ASP A 205 -5.77 -10.42 -14.26
CA ASP A 205 -6.91 -11.31 -14.52
C ASP A 205 -6.62 -12.75 -14.06
N GLN A 206 -5.35 -13.17 -14.16
CA GLN A 206 -4.88 -14.47 -13.71
C GLN A 206 -3.48 -14.39 -13.10
N VAL A 207 -3.34 -14.86 -11.86
CA VAL A 207 -2.04 -15.20 -11.24
C VAL A 207 -1.69 -16.62 -11.63
N LEU A 208 -0.48 -16.87 -12.14
CA LEU A 208 -0.03 -18.21 -12.54
C LEU A 208 0.57 -19.00 -11.37
N ALA A 209 0.65 -20.32 -11.52
CA ALA A 209 1.40 -21.17 -10.61
C ALA A 209 2.87 -20.74 -10.56
N ALA A 210 3.47 -20.83 -9.38
CA ALA A 210 4.87 -20.50 -9.21
C ALA A 210 5.78 -21.44 -10.03
N GLU A 211 6.83 -20.87 -10.62
CA GLU A 211 7.83 -21.64 -11.37
C GLU A 211 8.98 -22.04 -10.46
N VAL A 212 9.32 -23.34 -10.44
CA VAL A 212 10.49 -23.84 -9.71
C VAL A 212 11.77 -23.36 -10.42
N ARG A 213 12.55 -22.54 -9.73
CA ARG A 213 13.85 -22.05 -10.20
C ARG A 213 14.99 -22.94 -9.78
N GLU A 214 14.94 -23.38 -8.52
CA GLU A 214 15.96 -24.22 -7.91
C GLU A 214 15.30 -25.09 -6.84
N GLU A 215 15.76 -26.33 -6.73
CA GLU A 215 15.37 -27.25 -5.66
C GLU A 215 16.64 -27.85 -5.06
N SER A 216 16.76 -27.73 -3.74
CA SER A 216 17.88 -28.24 -2.96
C SER A 216 17.57 -29.62 -2.38
N PRO A 217 18.57 -30.50 -2.18
CA PRO A 217 18.36 -31.83 -1.59
C PRO A 217 17.75 -31.83 -0.18
N ASP A 218 17.83 -30.70 0.54
CA ASP A 218 17.25 -30.52 1.86
C ASP A 218 15.76 -30.11 1.83
N GLY A 219 15.14 -30.10 0.64
CA GLY A 219 13.73 -29.79 0.44
C GLY A 219 13.41 -28.31 0.25
N ARG A 220 14.41 -27.43 0.26
CA ARG A 220 14.23 -26.00 -0.08
C ARG A 220 13.97 -25.84 -1.57
N VAL A 221 13.05 -24.95 -1.91
CA VAL A 221 12.65 -24.64 -3.28
C VAL A 221 12.60 -23.13 -3.47
N ILE A 222 13.34 -22.61 -4.44
CA ILE A 222 13.19 -21.22 -4.88
C ILE A 222 12.08 -21.18 -5.92
N LEU A 223 11.04 -20.42 -5.62
CA LEU A 223 9.84 -20.28 -6.44
C LEU A 223 9.78 -18.87 -7.03
N ARG A 224 9.67 -18.76 -8.35
CA ARG A 224 9.33 -17.49 -9.00
C ARG A 224 7.81 -17.32 -9.03
N THR A 225 7.29 -16.32 -8.33
CA THR A 225 5.84 -16.06 -8.15
C THR A 225 5.32 -14.89 -9.01
N ASP A 226 6.21 -13.98 -9.41
CA ASP A 226 5.96 -12.87 -10.32
C ASP A 226 7.15 -12.76 -11.30
N THR A 227 7.02 -11.96 -12.35
CA THR A 227 8.00 -11.78 -13.45
C THR A 227 9.46 -11.73 -12.95
N GLU A 228 9.70 -10.93 -11.91
CA GLU A 228 11.03 -10.65 -11.33
C GLU A 228 11.11 -11.00 -9.82
N ILE A 229 10.08 -11.63 -9.25
CA ILE A 229 10.04 -11.93 -7.80
C ILE A 229 10.21 -13.43 -7.58
N SER A 230 11.21 -13.77 -6.78
CA SER A 230 11.42 -15.11 -6.25
C SER A 230 11.27 -15.11 -4.74
N VAL A 231 10.68 -16.19 -4.23
CA VAL A 231 10.46 -16.45 -2.81
C VAL A 231 11.01 -17.82 -2.44
N LEU A 232 11.29 -18.03 -1.15
CA LEU A 232 11.77 -19.31 -0.65
C LEU A 232 10.60 -20.11 -0.09
N ALA A 233 10.50 -21.37 -0.51
CA ALA A 233 9.67 -22.37 0.13
C ALA A 233 10.53 -23.54 0.61
N ALA A 234 10.00 -24.37 1.52
CA ALA A 234 10.60 -25.65 1.84
C ALA A 234 9.54 -26.72 2.08
N ARG A 235 9.71 -27.87 1.43
CA ARG A 235 8.88 -29.06 1.64
C ARG A 235 9.38 -29.79 2.88
N LEU A 236 8.49 -29.98 3.85
CA LEU A 236 8.77 -30.59 5.13
C LEU A 236 7.83 -31.77 5.37
N GLN A 237 8.38 -32.85 5.93
CA GLN A 237 7.62 -34.01 6.36
C GLN A 237 7.49 -33.98 7.89
N GLN A 238 6.26 -33.88 8.41
CA GLN A 238 6.00 -34.07 9.84
C GLN A 238 5.73 -35.55 10.14
N GLY A 239 6.62 -36.19 10.91
CA GLY A 239 6.41 -37.56 11.38
C GLY A 239 6.37 -38.61 10.27
N ALA A 240 5.96 -39.84 10.61
CA ALA A 240 5.77 -40.89 9.62
C ALA A 240 4.58 -40.53 8.71
N VAL A 241 4.74 -40.73 7.40
CA VAL A 241 3.66 -40.59 6.41
C VAL A 241 2.49 -41.47 6.87
N GLN A 242 1.36 -40.85 7.20
CA GLN A 242 0.11 -41.56 7.45
C GLN A 242 -0.71 -41.61 6.15
N GLU A 243 -1.95 -42.12 6.20
CA GLU A 243 -2.88 -42.25 5.06
C GLU A 243 -2.76 -41.16 3.97
N LYS A 244 -3.09 -41.53 2.73
CA LYS A 244 -3.11 -40.61 1.56
C LYS A 244 -3.62 -39.21 1.99
N PRO A 245 -2.82 -38.14 1.83
CA PRO A 245 -3.18 -36.83 2.34
C PRO A 245 -4.47 -36.35 1.68
N LYS A 246 -5.41 -35.84 2.47
CA LYS A 246 -6.67 -35.26 1.95
C LYS A 246 -6.46 -33.85 1.38
N ARG A 247 -5.34 -33.21 1.74
CA ARG A 247 -4.96 -31.85 1.34
C ARG A 247 -3.48 -31.61 1.58
N LEU A 248 -2.95 -30.60 0.91
CA LEU A 248 -1.61 -30.06 1.13
C LEU A 248 -1.69 -28.89 2.11
N TRP A 249 -0.70 -28.74 2.99
CA TRP A 249 -0.65 -27.60 3.92
C TRP A 249 0.44 -26.61 3.52
N LEU A 250 0.06 -25.34 3.37
CA LEU A 250 0.96 -24.23 3.13
C LEU A 250 1.02 -23.34 4.37
N VAL A 251 2.17 -23.30 5.04
CA VAL A 251 2.42 -22.43 6.18
C VAL A 251 3.10 -21.15 5.72
N VAL A 252 2.45 -20.02 5.96
CA VAL A 252 2.96 -18.69 5.60
C VAL A 252 3.75 -18.14 6.79
N LEU A 253 5.04 -17.90 6.58
CA LEU A 253 5.94 -17.38 7.60
C LEU A 253 5.82 -15.85 7.73
N ASN A 254 5.88 -15.36 8.97
CA ASN A 254 6.11 -13.96 9.28
C ASN A 254 7.57 -13.58 9.03
N ALA A 255 7.85 -12.28 8.94
CA ALA A 255 9.16 -11.77 8.53
C ALA A 255 10.31 -12.15 9.45
N ASP A 256 10.03 -12.37 10.74
CA ASP A 256 10.97 -12.71 11.80
C ASP A 256 11.12 -14.23 12.04
N GLU A 257 10.37 -15.06 11.32
CA GLU A 257 10.40 -16.51 11.51
C GLU A 257 11.53 -17.18 10.74
N PRO A 258 12.20 -18.22 11.31
CA PRO A 258 13.30 -18.90 10.63
C PRO A 258 12.87 -19.60 9.34
N GLU A 259 13.52 -19.27 8.23
CA GLU A 259 13.19 -19.83 6.92
C GLU A 259 13.48 -21.32 6.81
N GLY A 260 12.65 -22.01 6.01
CA GLY A 260 12.77 -23.44 5.75
C GLY A 260 12.53 -24.33 6.98
N LYS A 261 12.06 -23.76 8.10
CA LYS A 261 11.72 -24.49 9.31
C LYS A 261 10.25 -24.32 9.61
N LEU A 262 9.68 -25.35 10.20
CA LEU A 262 8.30 -25.30 10.65
C LEU A 262 8.22 -24.62 12.03
N PRO A 263 7.45 -23.52 12.18
CA PRO A 263 7.35 -22.83 13.46
C PRO A 263 6.70 -23.68 14.56
N ALA A 264 7.14 -23.52 15.81
CA ALA A 264 6.64 -24.31 16.94
C ALA A 264 5.14 -24.13 17.20
N TRP A 265 4.57 -22.96 16.88
CA TRP A 265 3.14 -22.68 17.05
C TRP A 265 2.23 -23.49 16.10
N THR A 266 2.79 -24.09 15.05
CA THR A 266 2.03 -24.96 14.13
C THR A 266 1.71 -26.32 14.76
N LYS A 267 2.34 -26.66 15.89
CA LYS A 267 2.05 -27.87 16.64
C LYS A 267 0.57 -27.86 17.06
N ASP A 268 -0.12 -28.97 16.84
CA ASP A 268 -1.55 -29.18 17.13
C ASP A 268 -2.51 -28.30 16.29
N VAL A 269 -1.98 -27.44 15.40
CA VAL A 269 -2.75 -26.67 14.43
C VAL A 269 -2.90 -27.45 13.12
N ILE A 270 -1.80 -28.07 12.67
CA ILE A 270 -1.77 -28.91 11.47
C ILE A 270 -1.83 -30.38 11.91
N PRO A 271 -2.68 -31.23 11.29
CA PRO A 271 -2.71 -32.65 11.60
C PRO A 271 -1.34 -33.33 11.36
N ALA A 272 -0.91 -34.16 12.30
CA ALA A 272 0.36 -34.89 12.18
C ALA A 272 0.36 -35.83 10.96
N GLY A 273 1.55 -36.07 10.38
CA GLY A 273 1.71 -36.98 9.24
C GLY A 273 1.33 -36.38 7.88
N GLN A 274 0.87 -35.13 7.83
CA GLN A 274 0.50 -34.45 6.59
C GLN A 274 1.72 -33.79 5.90
N PRO A 275 1.74 -33.70 4.56
CA PRO A 275 2.75 -32.95 3.83
C PRO A 275 2.59 -31.45 4.10
N VAL A 276 3.69 -30.79 4.46
CA VAL A 276 3.71 -29.35 4.75
C VAL A 276 4.73 -28.66 3.87
N THR A 277 4.35 -27.53 3.30
CA THR A 277 5.28 -26.59 2.67
C THR A 277 5.27 -25.31 3.50
N VAL A 278 6.44 -24.86 3.93
CA VAL A 278 6.60 -23.52 4.52
C VAL A 278 6.99 -22.54 3.42
N LEU A 279 6.41 -21.33 3.44
CA LEU A 279 6.66 -20.26 2.48
C LEU A 279 7.14 -19.03 3.24
N SER A 280 8.28 -18.48 2.83
CA SER A 280 8.74 -17.13 3.16
C SER A 280 8.29 -16.18 2.05
N PRO A 281 7.21 -15.38 2.23
CA PRO A 281 6.75 -14.44 1.21
C PRO A 281 7.77 -13.35 0.93
N ARG A 282 7.58 -12.56 -0.13
CA ARG A 282 8.49 -11.44 -0.45
C ARG A 282 8.69 -10.50 0.75
N GLY A 283 9.94 -10.10 0.97
CA GLY A 283 10.31 -9.16 2.03
C GLY A 283 10.35 -9.77 3.44
N SER A 284 10.37 -11.09 3.52
CA SER A 284 10.49 -11.87 4.76
C SER A 284 11.76 -12.71 4.76
N GLY A 285 12.20 -13.10 5.96
CA GLY A 285 13.31 -14.03 6.14
C GLY A 285 14.68 -13.45 5.72
N GLU A 286 15.62 -14.32 5.38
CA GLU A 286 16.97 -13.94 4.92
C GLU A 286 17.04 -13.90 3.40
N PHE A 287 16.29 -14.76 2.71
CA PHE A 287 16.34 -14.90 1.26
C PHE A 287 15.80 -13.68 0.50
N SER A 288 14.63 -13.17 0.89
CA SER A 288 13.91 -12.13 0.13
C SER A 288 13.80 -10.78 0.86
N ALA A 289 14.38 -10.66 2.05
CA ALA A 289 14.33 -9.41 2.80
C ALA A 289 15.18 -8.32 2.16
N TRP A 290 14.64 -7.09 2.18
CA TRP A 290 15.38 -5.89 1.82
C TRP A 290 15.91 -5.17 3.06
N THR A 291 16.93 -4.34 2.86
CA THR A 291 17.41 -3.44 3.90
C THR A 291 16.30 -2.49 4.35
N ARG A 292 16.09 -2.42 5.66
CA ARG A 292 15.24 -1.42 6.31
C ARG A 292 16.06 -0.37 7.06
N LYS A 293 17.36 -0.26 6.76
CA LYS A 293 18.26 0.70 7.41
C LYS A 293 18.34 2.01 6.63
N ASN A 294 18.01 3.11 7.30
CA ASN A 294 18.33 4.52 6.98
C ASN A 294 18.23 4.94 5.49
N PRO A 295 17.08 5.51 5.07
CA PRO A 295 15.82 5.55 5.82
C PRO A 295 15.11 4.19 5.77
N PRO A 296 14.37 3.85 6.83
CA PRO A 296 13.57 2.65 6.84
C PRO A 296 12.46 2.73 5.77
N ASN A 297 11.98 1.56 5.35
CA ASN A 297 10.72 1.40 4.61
C ASN A 297 10.69 1.94 3.17
N TYR A 298 11.83 2.14 2.50
CA TYR A 298 11.85 2.59 1.10
C TYR A 298 10.93 1.73 0.19
N VAL A 299 11.01 0.40 0.32
CA VAL A 299 10.24 -0.52 -0.53
C VAL A 299 8.75 -0.37 -0.27
N GLU A 300 8.33 -0.35 0.99
CA GLU A 300 6.95 -0.18 1.42
C GLU A 300 6.39 1.17 0.94
N ARG A 301 7.16 2.25 1.08
CA ARG A 301 6.81 3.60 0.61
C ARG A 301 6.69 3.64 -0.91
N ALA A 302 7.67 3.08 -1.63
CA ALA A 302 7.64 2.99 -3.09
C ALA A 302 6.41 2.23 -3.61
N HIS A 303 6.02 1.12 -2.97
CA HIS A 303 4.81 0.39 -3.34
C HIS A 303 3.57 1.28 -3.21
N ALA A 304 3.43 2.00 -2.09
CA ALA A 304 2.28 2.89 -1.89
C ALA A 304 2.20 4.00 -2.95
N LEU A 305 3.35 4.54 -3.39
CA LEU A 305 3.42 5.52 -4.49
C LEU A 305 3.07 4.92 -5.85
N LEU A 306 3.35 3.64 -6.06
CA LEU A 306 3.00 2.90 -7.28
C LEU A 306 1.57 2.32 -7.24
N GLY A 307 0.81 2.58 -6.17
CA GLY A 307 -0.55 2.09 -5.99
C GLY A 307 -0.65 0.62 -5.64
N ARG A 308 0.39 0.07 -5.00
CA ARG A 308 0.43 -1.30 -4.48
C ARG A 308 0.78 -1.28 -2.99
N THR A 309 0.72 -2.44 -2.34
CA THR A 309 1.40 -2.66 -1.06
C THR A 309 2.29 -3.89 -1.16
N VAL A 310 3.29 -3.96 -0.28
CA VAL A 310 4.09 -5.19 -0.12
C VAL A 310 3.19 -6.37 0.24
N ASP A 311 2.20 -6.14 1.11
CA ASP A 311 1.26 -7.17 1.55
C ASP A 311 0.34 -7.67 0.42
N ALA A 312 -0.06 -6.80 -0.52
CA ALA A 312 -0.71 -7.25 -1.76
C ALA A 312 0.21 -8.19 -2.55
N GLY A 313 1.50 -7.87 -2.65
CA GLY A 313 2.49 -8.79 -3.25
C GLY A 313 2.64 -10.12 -2.49
N ARG A 314 2.52 -10.11 -1.16
CA ARG A 314 2.57 -11.35 -0.36
C ARG A 314 1.33 -12.22 -0.56
N VAL A 315 0.14 -11.62 -0.72
CA VAL A 315 -1.07 -12.34 -1.15
C VAL A 315 -0.83 -13.04 -2.48
N TRP A 316 -0.15 -12.37 -3.43
CA TRP A 316 0.19 -12.95 -4.73
C TRP A 316 1.14 -14.14 -4.58
N ASP A 317 2.18 -14.02 -3.74
CA ASP A 317 3.12 -15.11 -3.48
C ASP A 317 2.39 -16.35 -2.94
N ILE A 318 1.51 -16.16 -1.96
CA ILE A 318 0.72 -17.25 -1.36
C ILE A 318 -0.20 -17.90 -2.41
N GLN A 319 -0.90 -17.10 -3.21
CA GLN A 319 -1.77 -17.59 -4.28
C GLN A 319 -0.98 -18.42 -5.30
N SER A 320 0.14 -17.89 -5.79
CA SER A 320 0.98 -18.53 -6.81
C SER A 320 1.60 -19.83 -6.30
N THR A 321 2.08 -19.85 -5.04
CA THR A 321 2.60 -21.06 -4.40
C THR A 321 1.51 -22.10 -4.13
N ALA A 322 0.33 -21.70 -3.66
CA ALA A 322 -0.78 -22.63 -3.45
C ALA A 322 -1.22 -23.30 -4.76
N ARG A 323 -1.27 -22.52 -5.85
CA ARG A 323 -1.56 -23.08 -7.17
C ARG A 323 -0.48 -24.05 -7.65
N TRP A 324 0.79 -23.71 -7.48
CA TRP A 324 1.89 -24.64 -7.79
C TRP A 324 1.78 -25.95 -7.02
N LEU A 325 1.48 -25.91 -5.71
CA LEU A 325 1.26 -27.12 -4.91
C LEU A 325 0.12 -27.97 -5.46
N HIS A 326 -1.01 -27.34 -5.79
CA HIS A 326 -2.18 -28.01 -6.34
C HIS A 326 -1.89 -28.67 -7.69
N GLU A 327 -1.24 -27.95 -8.61
CA GLU A 327 -0.91 -28.42 -9.95
C GLU A 327 0.16 -29.52 -9.93
N ALA A 328 1.16 -29.41 -9.03
CA ALA A 328 2.20 -30.41 -8.86
C ALA A 328 1.66 -31.79 -8.43
N GLU A 329 0.52 -31.80 -7.71
CA GLU A 329 -0.22 -33.00 -7.32
C GLU A 329 -1.35 -33.35 -8.30
N GLY A 330 -1.21 -32.96 -9.57
CA GLY A 330 -2.14 -33.31 -10.64
C GLY A 330 -3.54 -32.68 -10.51
N ASN A 331 -3.68 -31.62 -9.71
CA ASN A 331 -4.95 -30.97 -9.38
C ASN A 331 -5.93 -31.83 -8.57
N GLU A 332 -5.47 -32.89 -7.91
CA GLU A 332 -6.33 -33.77 -7.13
C GLU A 332 -6.55 -33.26 -5.69
N LEU A 333 -5.53 -32.63 -5.10
CA LEU A 333 -5.54 -32.24 -3.68
C LEU A 333 -5.77 -30.75 -3.50
N SER A 334 -6.72 -30.39 -2.64
CA SER A 334 -6.89 -29.00 -2.18
C SER A 334 -5.73 -28.53 -1.30
N VAL A 335 -5.59 -27.22 -1.13
CA VAL A 335 -4.60 -26.60 -0.25
C VAL A 335 -5.29 -26.01 0.99
N GLY A 336 -4.73 -26.25 2.17
CA GLY A 336 -5.02 -25.52 3.39
C GLY A 336 -3.89 -24.51 3.67
N VAL A 337 -4.24 -23.26 3.92
CA VAL A 337 -3.26 -22.20 4.25
C VAL A 337 -3.30 -21.89 5.73
N VAL A 338 -2.14 -21.82 6.37
CA VAL A 338 -2.01 -21.56 7.81
C VAL A 338 -1.03 -20.41 8.03
N GLY A 339 -1.39 -19.47 8.91
CA GLY A 339 -0.48 -18.38 9.26
C GLY A 339 -0.80 -17.79 10.63
N LYS A 340 0.22 -17.22 11.28
CA LYS A 340 0.10 -16.53 12.56
C LYS A 340 0.06 -15.01 12.36
N GLY A 341 -0.78 -14.29 13.10
CA GLY A 341 -0.90 -12.83 13.01
C GLY A 341 -1.30 -12.37 11.62
N GLN A 342 -0.56 -11.41 11.06
CA GLN A 342 -0.81 -10.86 9.73
C GLN A 342 -0.71 -11.94 8.63
N ALA A 343 0.19 -12.92 8.76
CA ALA A 343 0.34 -14.00 7.78
C ALA A 343 -0.94 -14.84 7.61
N GLY A 344 -1.71 -15.03 8.69
CA GLY A 344 -3.01 -15.70 8.62
C GLY A 344 -4.02 -14.91 7.78
N VAL A 345 -4.07 -13.59 7.98
CA VAL A 345 -4.96 -12.70 7.22
C VAL A 345 -4.53 -12.63 5.74
N LEU A 346 -3.22 -12.58 5.45
CA LEU A 346 -2.71 -12.68 4.07
C LEU A 346 -3.16 -13.98 3.39
N GLY A 347 -3.11 -15.10 4.11
CA GLY A 347 -3.63 -16.39 3.63
C GLY A 347 -5.14 -16.37 3.35
N ALA A 348 -5.92 -15.70 4.20
CA ALA A 348 -7.35 -15.48 3.98
C ALA A 348 -7.63 -14.65 2.71
N TYR A 349 -6.87 -13.59 2.46
CA TYR A 349 -6.98 -12.83 1.21
C TYR A 349 -6.58 -13.66 -0.01
N ALA A 350 -5.52 -14.47 0.06
CA ALA A 350 -5.16 -15.36 -1.05
C ALA A 350 -6.30 -16.35 -1.39
N ALA A 351 -7.00 -16.86 -0.37
CA ALA A 351 -8.16 -17.72 -0.55
C ALA A 351 -9.38 -17.01 -1.18
N LEU A 352 -9.46 -15.67 -1.18
CA LEU A 352 -10.49 -14.96 -1.95
C LEU A 352 -10.26 -15.08 -3.46
N PHE A 353 -8.99 -15.12 -3.88
CA PHE A 353 -8.59 -15.19 -5.29
C PHE A 353 -8.38 -16.62 -5.80
N GLU A 354 -7.95 -17.53 -4.93
CA GLU A 354 -7.54 -18.87 -5.32
C GLU A 354 -8.58 -19.94 -4.93
N VAL A 355 -8.95 -20.76 -5.91
CA VAL A 355 -10.01 -21.77 -5.75
C VAL A 355 -9.47 -23.06 -5.13
N CYS A 356 -8.19 -23.39 -5.33
CA CYS A 356 -7.60 -24.58 -4.73
C CYS A 356 -7.41 -24.44 -3.22
N ILE A 357 -7.42 -23.22 -2.67
CA ILE A 357 -7.39 -22.97 -1.23
C ILE A 357 -8.78 -23.23 -0.64
N ALA A 358 -8.93 -24.40 -0.02
CA ALA A 358 -10.20 -24.88 0.55
C ALA A 358 -10.36 -24.56 2.04
N GLU A 359 -9.25 -24.31 2.73
CA GLU A 359 -9.23 -24.03 4.17
C GLU A 359 -8.19 -22.97 4.54
N THR A 360 -8.53 -22.14 5.52
CA THR A 360 -7.60 -21.17 6.11
C THR A 360 -7.60 -21.30 7.63
N ILE A 361 -6.40 -21.37 8.23
CA ILE A 361 -6.25 -21.37 9.69
C ILE A 361 -5.44 -20.15 10.11
N LEU A 362 -6.05 -19.30 10.91
CA LEU A 362 -5.46 -18.06 11.40
C LEU A 362 -5.19 -18.20 12.89
N VAL A 363 -3.91 -18.12 13.28
CA VAL A 363 -3.46 -18.17 14.68
C VAL A 363 -3.16 -16.76 15.17
N ASP A 364 -3.75 -16.34 16.29
CA ASP A 364 -3.60 -14.98 16.84
C ASP A 364 -3.81 -13.85 15.80
N PRO A 365 -4.88 -13.86 14.96
CA PRO A 365 -5.06 -12.83 13.93
C PRO A 365 -5.37 -11.45 14.53
N PRO A 366 -4.88 -10.34 13.92
CA PRO A 366 -5.34 -9.00 14.26
C PRO A 366 -6.82 -8.84 13.92
N SER A 367 -7.56 -8.05 14.71
CA SER A 367 -8.98 -7.80 14.48
C SER A 367 -9.25 -6.62 13.53
N THR A 368 -8.22 -5.87 13.14
CA THR A 368 -8.32 -4.72 12.24
C THR A 368 -7.10 -4.58 11.33
N HIS A 369 -7.30 -4.07 10.12
CA HIS A 369 -6.21 -3.75 9.19
C HIS A 369 -5.33 -2.58 9.68
N ARG A 370 -5.70 -1.87 10.76
CA ARG A 370 -4.80 -0.90 11.41
C ARG A 370 -3.53 -1.58 11.97
N ASP A 371 -3.65 -2.85 12.35
CA ASP A 371 -2.55 -3.66 12.87
C ASP A 371 -1.94 -4.57 11.78
N GLY A 372 -2.34 -4.34 10.53
CA GLY A 372 -1.93 -5.10 9.35
C GLY A 372 -2.71 -6.41 9.12
N PRO A 373 -2.49 -7.09 7.98
CA PRO A 373 -1.71 -6.63 6.83
C PRO A 373 -2.31 -5.37 6.20
N HIS A 374 -1.47 -4.55 5.56
CA HIS A 374 -1.87 -3.24 5.05
C HIS A 374 -2.16 -3.30 3.54
N PHE A 375 -3.37 -2.90 3.16
CA PHE A 375 -3.74 -2.69 1.76
C PHE A 375 -4.25 -1.26 1.56
N LEU A 376 -3.93 -0.67 0.41
CA LEU A 376 -4.28 0.71 0.12
C LEU A 376 -5.80 0.91 0.13
N GLY A 377 -6.31 1.66 1.12
CA GLY A 377 -7.73 2.02 1.22
C GLY A 377 -8.68 0.92 1.65
N VAL A 378 -8.20 -0.24 2.12
CA VAL A 378 -9.07 -1.40 2.46
C VAL A 378 -10.13 -1.08 3.51
N MET A 379 -9.80 -0.28 4.52
CA MET A 379 -10.75 0.12 5.56
C MET A 379 -11.84 1.09 5.08
N LYS A 380 -11.77 1.57 3.82
CA LYS A 380 -12.86 2.27 3.14
C LYS A 380 -13.86 1.31 2.48
N VAL A 381 -13.56 0.01 2.50
CA VAL A 381 -14.40 -1.07 1.96
C VAL A 381 -14.87 -2.00 3.07
N LEU A 382 -13.95 -2.52 3.88
CA LEU A 382 -14.22 -3.50 4.94
C LEU A 382 -13.08 -3.61 5.96
N ASP A 383 -13.26 -4.38 7.03
CA ASP A 383 -12.19 -4.73 7.97
C ASP A 383 -11.95 -6.25 8.09
N VAL A 384 -10.96 -6.69 8.88
CA VAL A 384 -10.51 -8.10 8.90
C VAL A 384 -11.67 -9.10 9.10
N PRO A 385 -12.61 -8.91 10.04
CA PRO A 385 -13.71 -9.86 10.22
C PRO A 385 -14.63 -9.98 9.00
N ASP A 386 -14.86 -8.89 8.27
CA ASP A 386 -15.63 -8.91 7.01
C ASP A 386 -14.89 -9.70 5.92
N ALA A 387 -13.57 -9.51 5.79
CA ALA A 387 -12.76 -10.25 4.82
C ALA A 387 -12.83 -11.77 5.08
N LEU A 388 -12.88 -12.17 6.35
CA LEU A 388 -13.10 -13.56 6.74
C LEU A 388 -14.54 -14.02 6.40
N GLY A 389 -15.56 -13.21 6.68
CA GLY A 389 -16.95 -13.49 6.30
C GLY A 389 -17.15 -13.71 4.79
N LEU A 390 -16.34 -13.06 3.95
CA LEU A 390 -16.35 -13.23 2.49
C LEU A 390 -15.87 -14.61 2.03
N LEU A 391 -15.23 -15.42 2.87
CA LEU A 391 -14.69 -16.72 2.47
C LEU A 391 -15.73 -17.85 2.46
N ALA A 392 -16.94 -17.66 3.03
CA ALA A 392 -17.96 -18.71 2.96
C ALA A 392 -18.22 -19.12 1.49
N PRO A 393 -18.32 -20.43 1.18
CA PRO A 393 -18.44 -21.56 2.10
C PRO A 393 -17.11 -22.25 2.48
N ARG A 394 -15.95 -21.63 2.33
CA ARG A 394 -14.66 -22.24 2.70
C ARG A 394 -14.55 -22.48 4.20
N HIS A 395 -13.73 -23.45 4.60
CA HIS A 395 -13.47 -23.70 6.01
C HIS A 395 -12.50 -22.65 6.56
N ILE A 396 -12.83 -22.07 7.72
CA ILE A 396 -11.92 -21.19 8.47
C ILE A 396 -11.80 -21.70 9.89
N THR A 397 -10.57 -21.78 10.40
CA THR A 397 -10.34 -21.93 11.84
C THR A 397 -9.61 -20.70 12.37
N LEU A 398 -10.18 -20.08 13.40
CA LEU A 398 -9.58 -18.99 14.15
C LEU A 398 -9.07 -19.55 15.48
N VAL A 399 -7.76 -19.53 15.69
CA VAL A 399 -7.12 -19.98 16.94
C VAL A 399 -6.70 -18.76 17.74
N ASN A 400 -7.11 -18.68 19.01
CA ASN A 400 -6.81 -17.56 19.91
C ASN A 400 -7.30 -16.18 19.42
N ALA A 401 -8.28 -16.14 18.52
CA ALA A 401 -8.90 -14.90 18.08
C ALA A 401 -9.84 -14.38 19.17
N LYS A 402 -9.34 -13.69 20.20
CA LYS A 402 -10.11 -13.34 21.42
C LYS A 402 -11.03 -12.12 21.27
N ASP A 403 -10.79 -11.27 20.27
CA ASP A 403 -11.55 -10.04 20.07
C ASP A 403 -13.02 -10.34 19.67
N ALA A 404 -13.99 -9.66 20.29
CA ALA A 404 -15.40 -9.80 19.95
C ALA A 404 -15.73 -9.38 18.50
N ALA A 405 -14.85 -8.61 17.84
CA ALA A 405 -14.99 -8.25 16.43
C ALA A 405 -15.14 -9.48 15.51
N PHE A 406 -14.57 -10.63 15.87
CA PHE A 406 -14.68 -11.87 15.11
C PHE A 406 -16.07 -12.53 15.18
N ASP A 407 -16.94 -12.12 16.11
CA ASP A 407 -18.34 -12.57 16.14
C ASP A 407 -19.07 -12.22 14.85
N ARG A 408 -18.63 -11.15 14.19
CA ARG A 408 -19.12 -10.73 12.88
C ARG A 408 -18.90 -11.80 11.80
N ALA A 409 -17.70 -12.37 11.71
CA ALA A 409 -17.41 -13.42 10.75
C ALA A 409 -18.28 -14.68 11.00
N LEU A 410 -18.53 -15.02 12.26
CA LEU A 410 -19.45 -16.10 12.64
C LEU A 410 -20.89 -15.82 12.18
N GLN A 411 -21.35 -14.58 12.35
CA GLN A 411 -22.67 -14.14 11.88
C GLN A 411 -22.78 -14.16 10.36
N ASP A 412 -21.75 -13.73 9.63
CA ASP A 412 -21.70 -13.79 8.17
C ASP A 412 -21.81 -15.24 7.66
N TYR A 413 -21.06 -16.16 8.27
CA TYR A 413 -21.13 -17.59 7.96
C TYR A 413 -22.49 -18.20 8.27
N LYS A 414 -23.11 -17.80 9.39
CA LYS A 414 -24.48 -18.20 9.74
C LYS A 414 -25.48 -17.71 8.70
N ALA A 415 -25.40 -16.44 8.29
CA ALA A 415 -26.27 -15.87 7.27
C ALA A 415 -26.08 -16.55 5.90
N ALA A 416 -24.84 -16.92 5.55
CA ALA A 416 -24.53 -17.70 4.36
C ALA A 416 -25.08 -19.15 4.43
N GLY A 417 -25.42 -19.65 5.62
CA GLY A 417 -25.88 -21.02 5.86
C GLY A 417 -24.75 -22.05 5.99
N TYR A 418 -23.56 -21.60 6.41
CA TYR A 418 -22.36 -22.41 6.57
C TYR A 418 -21.76 -22.28 7.98
N GLU A 419 -22.58 -22.10 9.02
CA GLU A 419 -22.12 -21.93 10.41
C GLU A 419 -21.14 -23.02 10.89
N GLY A 420 -21.31 -24.27 10.44
CA GLY A 420 -20.39 -25.38 10.74
C GLY A 420 -19.10 -25.40 9.91
N ARG A 421 -18.76 -24.31 9.21
CA ARG A 421 -17.51 -24.16 8.43
C ARG A 421 -16.62 -23.03 8.95
N ILE A 422 -16.96 -22.47 10.10
CA ILE A 422 -16.11 -21.53 10.82
C ILE A 422 -15.96 -22.01 12.26
N ASP A 423 -14.73 -22.27 12.66
CA ASP A 423 -14.39 -22.66 14.02
C ASP A 423 -13.63 -21.52 14.69
N ARG A 424 -13.96 -21.24 15.96
CA ARG A 424 -13.19 -20.31 16.81
C ARG A 424 -12.78 -21.06 18.07
N LYS A 425 -11.47 -21.29 18.21
CA LYS A 425 -10.85 -22.14 19.23
C LYS A 425 -9.99 -21.33 20.20
#